data_AF-A0A9W9W4M5-F1
#
_entry.id   AF-A0A9W9W4M5-F1
#
_cell.length_a   1.000
_cell.length_b   1.000
_cell.length_c   1.000
_cell.angle_alpha   90.00
_cell.angle_beta   90.00
_cell.angle_gamma   90.00
#
_symmetry.space_group_name_H-M   'P 1'
#
loop_
_entity.id
_entity.type
_entity.pdbx_description
1 polymer ?
#
loop_
_entity_poly.entity_id
_entity_poly.type
_entity_poly.pdbx_seq_one_letter_code
_entity_poly.pdbx_strand_id
1 'polypeptide(L)'
;MSQTWRPTKTQISRKHPAIIDWIPWPSIRDKLITCHAANPLIDNVICAIGHSYVMEIDLSKLIANIPPTPGYVSVWDLIRTISPETSKQNTETSKNINLNAWDGLRGSGVPTDESFQFHRHKESFGMRLPAPDTNSLFGSHTMALQAFELLGMDKGASLFRLDPAFFETHPEMYDHRDNIMASGVHLKSPYGDTMISPRPLDISVSTQYKQLSSWTVDLLVEGALPVPRLHLDSE
;
A
#
# COMPACT_ATOMS: atom_id res chain seq x y z
N MET A 1 -9.53 15.92 -9.87
CA MET A 1 -8.64 14.75 -10.03
C MET A 1 -7.24 15.16 -9.58
N SER A 2 -6.69 14.53 -8.55
CA SER A 2 -5.35 14.84 -8.01
C SER A 2 -4.27 14.73 -9.11
N GLN A 3 -3.33 15.67 -9.18
CA GLN A 3 -2.22 15.65 -10.14
C GLN A 3 -1.30 14.42 -9.97
N THR A 4 -1.29 13.82 -8.78
CA THR A 4 -0.49 12.65 -8.37
C THR A 4 -0.57 11.46 -9.34
N TRP A 5 -1.78 11.13 -9.82
CA TRP A 5 -2.02 9.93 -10.65
C TRP A 5 -2.02 10.20 -12.16
N ARG A 6 -1.65 11.41 -12.58
CA ARG A 6 -1.56 11.71 -14.01
C ARG A 6 -0.26 11.13 -14.58
N PRO A 7 -0.31 10.36 -15.69
CA PRO A 7 0.89 9.89 -16.36
C PRO A 7 1.81 11.04 -16.75
N THR A 8 3.11 10.89 -16.50
CA THR A 8 4.12 11.85 -16.92
C THR A 8 4.46 11.69 -18.40
N LYS A 9 5.15 12.70 -18.97
CA LYS A 9 5.70 12.58 -20.33
C LYS A 9 6.68 11.41 -20.43
N THR A 10 7.47 11.18 -19.38
CA THR A 10 8.43 10.07 -19.32
C THR A 10 7.72 8.73 -19.37
N GLN A 11 6.65 8.54 -18.57
CA GLN A 11 5.80 7.34 -18.60
C GLN A 11 5.21 7.07 -20.00
N ILE A 12 4.72 8.12 -20.68
CA ILE A 12 4.11 7.96 -22.01
C ILE A 12 5.17 7.63 -23.07
N SER A 13 6.38 8.18 -22.95
CA SER A 13 7.41 8.08 -23.98
C SER A 13 8.28 6.82 -23.91
N ARG A 14 8.34 6.15 -22.75
CA ARG A 14 9.27 5.02 -22.50
C ARG A 14 8.53 3.77 -22.06
N LYS A 15 8.97 2.61 -22.57
CA LYS A 15 8.55 1.32 -22.03
C LYS A 15 9.11 1.16 -20.62
N HIS A 16 8.26 0.73 -19.69
CA HIS A 16 8.63 0.53 -18.30
C HIS A 16 7.71 -0.52 -17.64
N PRO A 17 8.15 -1.15 -16.53
CA PRO A 17 7.29 -2.06 -15.77
C PRO A 17 6.07 -1.36 -15.19
N ALA A 18 4.88 -1.95 -15.37
CA ALA A 18 3.60 -1.38 -14.91
C ALA A 18 3.52 -1.16 -13.40
N ILE A 19 4.33 -1.87 -12.60
CA ILE A 19 4.41 -1.67 -11.15
C ILE A 19 4.85 -0.24 -10.77
N ILE A 20 5.59 0.46 -11.65
CA ILE A 20 6.00 1.84 -11.43
C ILE A 20 4.78 2.79 -11.42
N ASP A 21 3.71 2.48 -12.16
CA ASP A 21 2.51 3.32 -12.23
C ASP A 21 1.77 3.42 -10.89
N TRP A 22 2.03 2.48 -9.97
CA TRP A 22 1.41 2.40 -8.65
C TRP A 22 2.08 3.34 -7.64
N ILE A 23 3.21 3.95 -8.01
CA ILE A 23 3.88 4.93 -7.17
C ILE A 23 3.16 6.28 -7.32
N PRO A 24 2.74 6.93 -6.21
CA PRO A 24 1.95 8.15 -6.29
C PRO A 24 2.77 9.33 -6.85
N TRP A 25 4.07 9.43 -6.56
CA TRP A 25 4.84 10.62 -6.90
C TRP A 25 5.39 10.61 -8.33
N PRO A 26 5.07 11.62 -9.16
CA PRO A 26 5.57 11.70 -10.54
C PRO A 26 7.09 11.71 -10.67
N SER A 27 7.82 12.42 -9.81
CA SER A 27 9.29 12.45 -9.85
C SER A 27 9.91 11.09 -9.54
N ILE A 28 9.37 10.36 -8.56
CA ILE A 28 9.82 9.00 -8.23
C ILE A 28 9.52 8.06 -9.39
N ARG A 29 8.35 8.16 -10.02
CA ARG A 29 8.05 7.37 -11.24
C ARG A 29 9.05 7.65 -12.36
N ASP A 30 9.32 8.91 -12.65
CA ASP A 30 10.25 9.29 -13.72
C ASP A 30 11.69 8.84 -13.46
N LYS A 31 12.12 8.89 -12.19
CA LYS A 31 13.41 8.38 -11.75
C LYS A 31 13.48 6.86 -11.81
N LEU A 32 12.43 6.14 -11.37
CA LEU A 32 12.35 4.68 -11.52
C LEU A 32 12.45 4.28 -13.00
N ILE A 33 11.78 5.00 -13.89
CA ILE A 33 11.84 4.71 -15.33
C ILE A 33 13.24 4.99 -15.90
N THR A 34 13.89 6.06 -15.44
CA THR A 34 15.20 6.46 -15.96
C THR A 34 16.34 5.61 -15.41
N CYS A 35 16.27 5.23 -14.13
CA CYS A 35 17.36 4.56 -13.41
C CYS A 35 17.15 3.04 -13.26
N HIS A 36 15.90 2.56 -13.22
CA HIS A 36 15.58 1.19 -12.82
C HIS A 36 14.64 0.43 -13.77
N ALA A 37 14.17 0.99 -14.88
CA ALA A 37 13.22 0.30 -15.76
C ALA A 37 13.73 -1.04 -16.32
N ALA A 38 15.06 -1.18 -16.47
CA ALA A 38 15.71 -2.41 -16.91
C ALA A 38 16.32 -3.22 -15.75
N ASN A 39 16.09 -2.82 -14.50
CA ASN A 39 16.62 -3.50 -13.33
C ASN A 39 15.83 -4.79 -13.07
N PRO A 40 16.43 -5.99 -13.15
CA PRO A 40 15.73 -7.24 -12.85
C PRO A 40 15.30 -7.36 -11.38
N LEU A 41 15.85 -6.54 -10.49
CA LEU A 41 15.50 -6.46 -9.07
C LEU A 41 14.67 -5.22 -8.73
N ILE A 42 13.94 -4.66 -9.70
CA ILE A 42 13.09 -3.47 -9.47
C ILE A 42 12.10 -3.67 -8.33
N ASP A 43 11.60 -4.90 -8.14
CA ASP A 43 10.67 -5.22 -7.06
C ASP A 43 11.27 -4.93 -5.68
N ASN A 44 12.58 -5.09 -5.48
CA ASN A 44 13.24 -4.74 -4.23
C ASN A 44 13.20 -3.23 -3.97
N VAL A 45 13.36 -2.42 -5.02
CA VAL A 45 13.29 -0.95 -4.92
C VAL A 45 11.85 -0.52 -4.65
N ILE A 46 10.87 -1.12 -5.32
CA ILE A 46 9.44 -0.86 -5.07
C ILE A 46 9.05 -1.24 -3.65
N CYS A 47 9.55 -2.39 -3.15
CA CYS A 47 9.35 -2.79 -1.77
C CYS A 47 9.96 -1.77 -0.82
N ALA A 48 11.24 -1.40 -1.01
CA ALA A 48 11.91 -0.40 -0.19
C ALA A 48 11.14 0.94 -0.14
N ILE A 49 10.58 1.39 -1.27
CA ILE A 49 9.68 2.55 -1.31
C ILE A 49 8.46 2.31 -0.41
N GLY A 50 7.77 1.19 -0.58
CA GLY A 50 6.61 0.82 0.24
C GLY A 50 6.92 0.73 1.74
N HIS A 51 8.06 0.13 2.11
CA HIS A 51 8.54 0.05 3.50
C HIS A 51 8.78 1.43 4.11
N SER A 52 9.27 2.38 3.31
CA SER A 52 9.60 3.73 3.77
C SER A 52 8.39 4.68 3.88
N TYR A 53 7.16 4.19 3.67
CA TYR A 53 5.97 5.01 3.83
C TYR A 53 5.79 5.47 5.27
N VAL A 54 5.76 6.80 5.44
CA VAL A 54 5.60 7.47 6.73
C VAL A 54 4.56 8.58 6.64
N MET A 55 4.02 8.97 7.79
CA MET A 55 3.12 10.10 7.94
C MET A 55 3.72 11.14 8.87
N GLU A 56 3.79 12.39 8.41
CA GLU A 56 4.20 13.52 9.24
C GLU A 56 3.06 13.98 10.16
N ILE A 57 3.41 14.24 11.42
CA ILE A 57 2.49 14.76 12.42
C ILE A 57 3.27 15.47 13.53
N ASP A 58 2.58 16.34 14.28
CA ASP A 58 3.05 16.75 15.59
C ASP A 58 2.92 15.56 16.57
N LEU A 59 4.05 15.02 17.02
CA LEU A 59 4.11 13.82 17.85
C LEU A 59 3.35 13.99 19.18
N SER A 60 3.19 15.22 19.69
CA SER A 60 2.41 15.49 20.90
C SER A 60 0.92 15.12 20.78
N LYS A 61 0.42 14.95 19.55
CA LYS A 61 -0.93 14.44 19.28
C LYS A 61 -1.02 12.91 19.40
N LEU A 62 0.11 12.21 19.28
CA LEU A 62 0.19 10.76 19.37
C LEU A 62 0.66 10.30 20.74
N ILE A 63 1.62 10.99 21.36
CA ILE A 63 2.24 10.64 22.64
C ILE A 63 2.06 11.79 23.63
N ALA A 64 1.70 11.45 24.86
CA ALA A 64 1.44 12.41 25.92
C ALA A 64 2.74 12.90 26.54
N ASN A 65 2.68 14.04 27.24
CA ASN A 65 3.81 14.60 28.01
C ASN A 65 5.06 14.96 27.20
N ILE A 66 4.95 15.09 25.88
CA ILE A 66 6.00 15.66 25.03
C ILE A 66 5.57 17.04 24.51
N PRO A 67 6.50 17.99 24.35
CA PRO A 67 6.18 19.27 23.73
C PRO A 67 5.76 19.09 22.28
N PRO A 68 5.05 20.07 21.67
CA PRO A 68 4.79 20.08 20.23
C PRO A 68 6.07 19.85 19.45
N THR A 69 6.17 18.68 18.82
CA THR A 69 7.41 18.19 18.20
C THR A 69 7.08 17.69 16.81
N PRO A 70 7.55 18.36 15.74
CA PRO A 70 7.36 17.86 14.39
C PRO A 70 8.10 16.53 14.24
N GLY A 71 7.40 15.53 13.74
CA GLY A 71 7.97 14.23 13.48
C GLY A 71 7.13 13.42 12.52
N TYR A 72 7.46 12.14 12.43
CA TYR A 72 6.75 11.22 11.56
C TYR A 72 6.69 9.82 12.18
N VAL A 73 5.72 9.04 11.71
CA VAL A 73 5.51 7.65 12.13
C VAL A 73 5.40 6.75 10.90
N SER A 74 5.95 5.54 10.99
CA SER A 74 5.81 4.52 9.95
C SER A 74 4.34 4.11 9.77
N VAL A 75 3.92 4.06 8.52
CA VAL A 75 2.60 3.55 8.13
C VAL A 75 2.46 2.08 8.55
N TRP A 76 3.54 1.30 8.39
CA TRP A 76 3.53 -0.14 8.67
C TRP A 76 3.48 -0.46 10.15
N ASP A 77 4.06 0.38 11.00
CA ASP A 77 4.00 0.18 12.46
C ASP A 77 2.56 0.25 12.98
N LEU A 78 1.75 1.17 12.44
CA LEU A 78 0.34 1.26 12.75
C LEU A 78 -0.46 0.10 12.14
N ILE A 79 -0.25 -0.19 10.85
CA ILE A 79 -0.96 -1.27 10.15
C ILE A 79 -0.73 -2.62 10.85
N ARG A 80 0.50 -2.92 11.26
CA ARG A 80 0.84 -4.18 11.94
C ARG A 80 0.16 -4.29 13.30
N THR A 81 0.04 -3.17 14.02
CA THR A 81 -0.67 -3.12 15.30
C THR A 81 -2.17 -3.33 15.10
N ILE A 82 -2.75 -2.77 14.04
CA ILE A 82 -4.17 -2.88 13.73
C ILE A 82 -4.50 -4.28 13.18
N SER A 83 -3.65 -4.85 12.33
CA SER A 83 -3.86 -6.12 11.66
C SER A 83 -2.59 -6.98 11.68
N PRO A 84 -2.30 -7.67 12.80
CA PRO A 84 -1.08 -8.46 12.96
C PRO A 84 -0.99 -9.65 11.99
N GLU A 85 -2.12 -10.13 11.46
CA GLU A 85 -2.16 -11.21 10.45
C GLU A 85 -1.50 -10.81 9.12
N THR A 86 -1.34 -9.51 8.84
CA THR A 86 -0.56 -9.02 7.69
C THR A 86 0.95 -9.28 7.80
N SER A 87 1.42 -9.75 8.96
CA SER A 87 2.85 -9.89 9.28
C SER A 87 3.28 -11.28 9.75
N LYS A 88 2.36 -12.26 9.89
CA LYS A 88 2.74 -13.63 10.25
C LYS A 88 3.19 -14.42 9.02
N GLN A 89 4.37 -15.01 9.10
CA GLN A 89 4.89 -15.95 8.11
C GLN A 89 3.90 -17.10 7.87
N ASN A 90 3.50 -17.30 6.62
CA ASN A 90 2.98 -18.59 6.14
C ASN A 90 4.13 -19.61 6.14
N THR A 91 4.37 -20.29 7.27
CA THR A 91 4.82 -21.68 7.20
C THR A 91 3.69 -22.47 6.56
N GLU A 92 3.91 -22.90 5.32
CA GLU A 92 3.14 -23.95 4.65
C GLU A 92 1.62 -23.75 4.54
N THR A 93 1.15 -22.64 3.97
CA THR A 93 -0.02 -22.69 3.08
C THR A 93 -0.13 -21.38 2.32
N SER A 94 -0.27 -21.48 1.00
CA SER A 94 -0.48 -20.35 0.10
C SER A 94 -1.73 -19.56 0.50
N LYS A 95 -1.55 -18.42 1.16
CA LYS A 95 -2.53 -17.33 1.17
C LYS A 95 -1.82 -16.00 0.91
N ASN A 96 -1.69 -15.74 -0.39
CA ASN A 96 -1.77 -14.46 -1.08
C ASN A 96 -1.53 -13.21 -0.23
N ILE A 97 -0.46 -12.47 -0.54
CA ILE A 97 -0.36 -11.05 -0.17
C ILE A 97 -1.46 -10.33 -0.95
N ASN A 98 -2.57 -10.07 -0.27
CA ASN A 98 -3.69 -9.36 -0.86
C ASN A 98 -3.40 -7.86 -0.82
N LEU A 99 -2.96 -7.30 -1.95
CA LEU A 99 -2.85 -5.84 -2.14
C LEU A 99 -4.21 -5.13 -1.98
N ASN A 100 -5.33 -5.86 -1.97
CA ASN A 100 -6.66 -5.36 -1.63
C ASN A 100 -6.90 -5.26 -0.11
N ALA A 101 -5.94 -5.60 0.75
CA ALA A 101 -6.06 -5.36 2.20
C ALA A 101 -6.20 -3.87 2.52
N TRP A 102 -5.70 -2.99 1.64
CA TRP A 102 -5.95 -1.55 1.71
C TRP A 102 -7.41 -1.19 1.39
N ASP A 103 -8.05 -1.92 0.48
CA ASP A 103 -9.45 -1.69 0.08
C ASP A 103 -10.45 -2.27 1.10
N GLY A 104 -10.05 -3.29 1.87
CA GLY A 104 -10.85 -3.85 2.97
C GLY A 104 -11.13 -2.87 4.12
N LEU A 105 -10.41 -1.74 4.18
CA LEU A 105 -10.67 -0.65 5.14
C LEU A 105 -11.75 0.33 4.65
N ARG A 106 -12.09 0.33 3.36
CA ARG A 106 -13.18 1.14 2.79
C ARG A 106 -14.47 0.34 2.81
N GLY A 107 -15.26 0.50 3.86
CA GLY A 107 -16.64 0.00 3.86
C GLY A 107 -17.48 0.66 2.76
N SER A 108 -17.86 -0.11 1.72
CA SER A 108 -19.10 0.05 0.95
C SER A 108 -19.35 -1.11 -0.05
N GLY A 109 -20.26 -2.05 0.27
CA GLY A 109 -21.30 -2.49 -0.69
C GLY A 109 -21.24 -3.88 -1.40
N VAL A 110 -21.26 -5.00 -0.65
CA VAL A 110 -22.15 -6.23 -0.74
C VAL A 110 -22.22 -7.10 -2.05
N PRO A 111 -22.39 -8.47 -2.02
CA PRO A 111 -22.74 -9.38 -0.91
C PRO A 111 -21.87 -10.64 -0.64
N THR A 112 -21.92 -11.06 0.64
CA THR A 112 -21.81 -12.40 1.25
C THR A 112 -20.53 -13.22 1.12
N ASP A 113 -19.66 -13.07 2.12
CA ASP A 113 -19.18 -14.19 2.94
C ASP A 113 -19.06 -13.71 4.39
N GLU A 114 -19.49 -14.52 5.37
CA GLU A 114 -19.75 -14.12 6.77
C GLU A 114 -18.47 -13.94 7.63
N SER A 115 -17.33 -13.61 7.03
CA SER A 115 -16.10 -13.34 7.79
C SER A 115 -15.65 -11.89 7.60
N PHE A 116 -15.47 -11.18 8.72
CA PHE A 116 -15.00 -9.79 8.82
C PHE A 116 -16.04 -8.69 8.55
N GLN A 117 -17.15 -8.72 9.29
CA GLN A 117 -17.86 -7.49 9.60
C GLN A 117 -17.00 -6.65 10.54
N PHE A 118 -16.26 -5.67 10.00
CA PHE A 118 -15.83 -4.52 10.78
C PHE A 118 -17.08 -3.75 11.17
N HIS A 119 -17.68 -4.16 12.28
CA HIS A 119 -18.69 -3.37 12.95
C HIS A 119 -18.07 -2.01 13.23
N ARG A 120 -18.57 -0.98 12.52
CA ARG A 120 -18.43 0.43 12.87
C ARG A 120 -19.17 0.67 14.18
N HIS A 121 -18.70 0.03 15.25
CA HIS A 121 -19.14 0.32 16.60
C HIS A 121 -18.49 1.63 16.98
N LYS A 122 -19.34 2.65 17.04
CA LYS A 122 -19.10 3.91 17.71
C LYS A 122 -19.00 3.63 19.22
N GLU A 123 -18.03 2.83 19.61
CA GLU A 123 -17.80 2.44 21.00
C GLU A 123 -16.78 3.40 21.60
N SER A 124 -17.32 4.37 22.32
CA SER A 124 -16.60 5.22 23.25
C SER A 124 -16.07 4.38 24.41
N PHE A 125 -14.84 3.88 24.33
CA PHE A 125 -14.16 3.27 25.49
C PHE A 125 -12.73 3.80 25.66
N GLY A 126 -12.62 4.78 26.57
CA GLY A 126 -11.59 4.82 27.61
C GLY A 126 -10.19 5.37 27.31
N MET A 127 -9.57 5.04 26.16
CA MET A 127 -8.19 5.44 25.88
C MET A 127 -8.11 6.18 24.55
N ARG A 128 -8.17 7.51 24.66
CA ARG A 128 -7.97 8.43 23.54
C ARG A 128 -6.51 8.78 23.42
N LEU A 129 -6.06 9.00 22.18
CA LEU A 129 -4.81 9.73 21.95
C LEU A 129 -4.87 11.10 22.66
N PRO A 130 -3.73 11.60 23.16
CA PRO A 130 -2.38 11.05 23.03
C PRO A 130 -2.10 9.86 23.99
N ALA A 131 -1.35 8.86 23.52
CA ALA A 131 -0.96 7.67 24.27
C ALA A 131 0.08 7.99 25.36
N PRO A 132 0.09 7.29 26.50
CA PRO A 132 1.08 7.55 27.57
C PRO A 132 2.53 7.41 27.10
N ASP A 133 2.78 6.43 26.23
CA ASP A 133 4.09 6.12 25.66
C ASP A 133 3.94 5.41 24.30
N THR A 134 5.07 5.19 23.61
CA THR A 134 5.12 4.48 22.32
C THR A 134 4.66 3.03 22.43
N ASN A 135 4.93 2.37 23.56
CA ASN A 135 4.55 0.96 23.75
C ASN A 135 3.03 0.82 23.80
N SER A 136 2.34 1.78 24.40
CA SER A 136 0.88 1.83 24.47
C SER A 136 0.27 2.11 23.10
N LEU A 137 0.90 2.99 22.30
CA LEU A 137 0.45 3.29 20.95
C LEU A 137 0.54 2.07 20.02
N PHE A 138 1.71 1.40 19.98
CA PHE A 138 1.96 0.26 19.09
C PHE A 138 1.60 -1.10 19.71
N GLY A 139 1.25 -1.14 20.99
CA GLY A 139 0.78 -2.34 21.68
C GLY A 139 -0.74 -2.45 21.74
N SER A 140 -1.47 -1.38 21.41
CA SER A 140 -2.94 -1.35 21.48
C SER A 140 -3.57 -1.12 20.11
N HIS A 141 -4.37 -2.10 19.68
CA HIS A 141 -5.15 -2.01 18.45
C HIS A 141 -6.01 -0.73 18.38
N THR A 142 -6.66 -0.35 19.49
CA THR A 142 -7.57 0.80 19.52
C THR A 142 -6.85 2.14 19.43
N MET A 143 -5.63 2.26 19.98
CA MET A 143 -4.85 3.49 19.90
C MET A 143 -4.19 3.64 18.53
N ALA A 144 -3.67 2.54 17.98
CA ALA A 144 -3.14 2.53 16.61
C ALA A 144 -4.22 2.85 15.58
N LEU A 145 -5.44 2.32 15.73
CA LEU A 145 -6.57 2.63 14.84
C LEU A 145 -6.96 4.11 14.94
N GLN A 146 -7.03 4.68 16.14
CA GLN A 146 -7.25 6.12 16.31
C GLN A 146 -6.14 6.96 15.68
N ALA A 147 -4.88 6.52 15.76
CA ALA A 147 -3.76 7.21 15.12
C ALA A 147 -3.88 7.14 13.58
N PHE A 148 -4.25 5.98 13.05
CA PHE A 148 -4.50 5.77 11.63
C PHE A 148 -5.57 6.71 11.08
N GLU A 149 -6.70 6.84 11.79
CA GLU A 149 -7.77 7.78 11.46
C GLU A 149 -7.34 9.25 11.59
N LEU A 150 -6.64 9.59 12.68
CA LEU A 150 -6.14 10.95 12.94
C LEU A 150 -5.17 11.43 11.85
N LEU A 151 -4.30 10.54 11.39
CA LEU A 151 -3.34 10.80 10.31
C LEU A 151 -4.04 10.86 8.94
N GLY A 152 -5.28 10.40 8.84
CA GLY A 152 -6.01 10.34 7.58
C GLY A 152 -5.41 9.32 6.61
N MET A 153 -4.85 8.22 7.14
CA MET A 153 -4.22 7.18 6.33
C MET A 153 -5.23 6.48 5.40
N ASP A 154 -6.51 6.51 5.74
CA ASP A 154 -7.64 6.06 4.92
C ASP A 154 -7.84 6.86 3.62
N LYS A 155 -7.30 8.09 3.56
CA LYS A 155 -7.46 9.00 2.41
C LYS A 155 -6.52 8.69 1.25
N GLY A 156 -5.60 7.74 1.43
CA GLY A 156 -4.77 7.17 0.36
C GLY A 156 -3.30 7.59 0.40
N ALA A 157 -2.47 6.81 -0.30
CA ALA A 157 -1.01 6.92 -0.29
C ALA A 157 -0.45 8.25 -0.84
N SER A 158 -1.27 9.12 -1.45
CA SER A 158 -0.82 10.44 -1.89
C SER A 158 -0.47 11.39 -0.74
N LEU A 159 -0.95 11.10 0.48
CA LEU A 159 -0.62 11.88 1.68
C LEU A 159 0.68 11.40 2.34
N PHE A 160 1.19 10.25 1.90
CA PHE A 160 2.37 9.65 2.49
C PHE A 160 3.61 10.44 2.12
N ARG A 161 4.64 10.22 2.92
CA ARG A 161 6.00 10.66 2.66
C ARG A 161 6.93 9.46 2.73
N LEU A 162 8.18 9.67 2.33
CA LEU A 162 9.23 8.67 2.41
C LEU A 162 10.18 9.00 3.58
N ASP A 163 10.52 7.98 4.35
CA ASP A 163 11.53 8.06 5.42
C ASP A 163 12.87 8.55 4.81
N PRO A 164 13.55 9.54 5.41
CA PRO A 164 14.88 9.99 4.98
C PRO A 164 15.89 8.87 4.73
N ALA A 165 15.84 7.79 5.53
CA ALA A 165 16.74 6.64 5.39
C ALA A 165 16.62 5.97 4.01
N PHE A 166 15.45 6.04 3.36
CA PHE A 166 15.28 5.56 1.99
C PHE A 166 16.22 6.30 1.02
N PHE A 167 16.31 7.63 1.12
CA PHE A 167 17.15 8.44 0.23
C PHE A 167 18.64 8.33 0.53
N GLU A 168 19.02 7.89 1.73
CA GLU A 168 20.40 7.52 2.04
C GLU A 168 20.82 6.26 1.25
N THR A 169 19.90 5.29 1.12
CA THR A 169 20.13 4.06 0.34
C THR A 169 19.92 4.24 -1.18
N HIS A 170 19.04 5.17 -1.56
CA HIS A 170 18.64 5.47 -2.93
C HIS A 170 18.77 6.97 -3.24
N PRO A 171 19.98 7.54 -3.22
CA PRO A 171 20.18 8.98 -3.42
C PRO A 171 19.75 9.45 -4.82
N GLU A 172 19.81 8.59 -5.84
CA GLU A 172 19.31 8.84 -7.19
C GLU A 172 17.81 9.14 -7.21
N MET A 173 17.08 8.63 -6.21
CA MET A 173 15.63 8.80 -6.09
C MET A 173 15.23 10.16 -5.50
N TYR A 174 16.16 10.90 -4.89
CA TYR A 174 15.87 12.17 -4.25
C TYR A 174 15.65 13.30 -5.28
N ASP A 175 14.61 14.10 -5.08
CA ASP A 175 14.37 15.36 -5.80
C ASP A 175 14.05 16.49 -4.82
N HIS A 176 14.97 17.46 -4.71
CA HIS A 176 14.81 18.65 -3.87
C HIS A 176 13.60 19.52 -4.23
N ARG A 177 13.05 19.38 -5.44
CA ARG A 177 11.86 20.14 -5.88
C ARG A 177 10.57 19.56 -5.35
N ASP A 178 10.59 18.28 -5.00
CA ASP A 178 9.43 17.54 -4.55
C ASP A 178 9.54 17.27 -3.04
N ASN A 179 8.57 17.79 -2.28
CA ASN A 179 8.52 17.66 -0.83
C ASN A 179 8.02 16.26 -0.38
N ILE A 180 8.69 15.21 -0.83
CA ILE A 180 8.31 13.80 -0.62
C ILE A 180 8.98 13.23 0.63
N MET A 181 10.17 13.70 0.95
CA MET A 181 10.91 13.26 2.14
C MET A 181 10.21 13.78 3.40
N ALA A 182 10.10 12.91 4.40
CA ALA A 182 9.60 13.31 5.71
C ALA A 182 10.63 14.13 6.48
N SER A 183 10.13 14.94 7.40
CA SER A 183 10.90 15.88 8.21
C SER A 183 10.53 15.74 9.69
N GLY A 184 11.50 16.01 10.56
CA GLY A 184 11.33 15.90 12.02
C GLY A 184 11.82 14.58 12.60
N VAL A 185 11.36 14.26 13.81
CA VAL A 185 11.81 13.08 14.58
C VAL A 185 11.00 11.84 14.19
N HIS A 186 11.68 10.72 13.95
CA HIS A 186 11.02 9.42 13.74
C HIS A 186 10.49 8.86 15.07
N LEU A 187 9.17 8.71 15.18
CA LEU A 187 8.52 7.93 16.23
C LEU A 187 8.58 6.42 15.90
N LYS A 188 9.61 5.74 16.41
CA LYS A 188 9.84 4.31 16.12
C LYS A 188 8.95 3.41 16.96
N SER A 189 8.43 2.35 16.34
CA SER A 189 7.85 1.23 17.08
C SER A 189 8.93 0.37 17.75
N PRO A 190 8.69 -0.11 18.98
CA PRO A 190 9.58 -1.07 19.64
C PRO A 190 9.53 -2.47 19.00
N TYR A 191 8.54 -2.76 18.14
CA TYR A 191 8.28 -4.10 17.59
C TYR A 191 8.95 -4.39 16.24
N GLY A 192 9.79 -3.48 15.76
CA GLY A 192 10.64 -3.67 14.58
C GLY A 192 9.91 -3.57 13.24
N ASP A 193 10.69 -3.32 12.19
CA ASP A 193 10.20 -2.91 10.88
C ASP A 193 10.52 -3.98 9.84
N THR A 194 9.57 -4.85 9.53
CA THR A 194 9.74 -5.76 8.39
C THR A 194 8.39 -6.00 7.75
N MET A 195 8.07 -5.22 6.71
CA MET A 195 7.07 -5.67 5.74
C MET A 195 7.68 -6.86 4.97
N ILE A 196 6.87 -7.89 4.73
CA ILE A 196 7.33 -9.11 4.10
C ILE A 196 7.51 -8.80 2.61
N SER A 197 8.74 -8.89 2.11
CA SER A 197 8.97 -8.83 0.66
C SER A 197 8.17 -9.96 0.00
N PRO A 198 7.47 -9.69 -1.13
CA PRO A 198 6.82 -10.75 -1.87
C PRO A 198 7.82 -11.85 -2.18
N ARG A 199 7.40 -13.10 -1.98
CA ARG A 199 8.23 -14.26 -2.31
C ARG A 199 8.50 -14.25 -3.82
N PRO A 200 9.67 -14.72 -4.28
CA PRO A 200 9.92 -14.94 -5.69
C PRO A 200 8.76 -15.73 -6.31
N LEU A 201 8.35 -15.34 -7.51
CA LEU A 201 7.25 -15.98 -8.22
C LEU A 201 7.57 -17.47 -8.44
N ASP A 202 6.95 -18.33 -7.64
CA ASP A 202 7.08 -19.78 -7.79
C ASP A 202 6.20 -20.28 -8.95
N ILE A 203 6.60 -21.39 -9.56
CA ILE A 203 5.92 -22.05 -10.68
C ILE A 203 4.45 -22.33 -10.32
N SER A 204 4.17 -22.66 -9.06
CA SER A 204 2.81 -22.85 -8.53
C SER A 204 1.96 -21.59 -8.65
N VAL A 205 2.49 -20.44 -8.20
CA VAL A 205 1.84 -19.12 -8.26
C VAL A 205 1.68 -18.67 -9.71
N SER A 206 2.71 -18.83 -10.54
CA SER A 206 2.63 -18.50 -11.97
C SER A 206 1.55 -19.32 -12.69
N THR A 207 1.42 -20.61 -12.36
CA THR A 207 0.38 -21.48 -12.94
C THR A 207 -1.02 -21.05 -12.52
N GLN A 208 -1.21 -20.64 -11.27
CA GLN A 208 -2.47 -20.12 -10.77
C GLN A 208 -2.86 -18.80 -11.45
N TYR A 209 -1.93 -17.86 -11.59
CA TYR A 209 -2.17 -16.62 -12.34
C TYR A 209 -2.49 -16.88 -13.80
N LYS A 210 -1.82 -17.86 -14.44
CA LYS A 210 -2.14 -18.28 -15.80
C LYS A 210 -3.57 -18.82 -15.89
N GLN A 211 -3.97 -19.71 -14.99
CA GLN A 211 -5.33 -20.27 -14.96
C GLN A 211 -6.41 -19.20 -14.72
N LEU A 212 -6.15 -18.26 -13.80
CA LEU A 212 -7.08 -17.18 -13.50
C LEU A 212 -7.18 -16.19 -14.68
N SER A 213 -6.06 -15.91 -15.34
CA SER A 213 -6.03 -15.09 -16.56
C SER A 213 -6.75 -15.77 -17.73
N SER A 214 -6.58 -17.09 -17.92
CA SER A 214 -7.30 -17.82 -18.97
C SER A 214 -8.79 -17.76 -18.75
N TRP A 215 -9.27 -17.93 -17.51
CA TRP A 215 -10.71 -17.81 -17.22
C TRP A 215 -11.25 -16.41 -17.48
N THR A 216 -10.47 -15.37 -17.17
CA THR A 216 -10.90 -13.99 -17.42
C THR A 216 -10.95 -13.68 -18.92
N VAL A 217 -10.02 -14.23 -19.70
CA VAL A 217 -10.00 -14.11 -21.16
C VAL A 217 -11.15 -14.92 -21.78
N ASP A 218 -11.41 -16.13 -21.29
CA ASP A 218 -12.51 -16.98 -21.75
C ASP A 218 -13.87 -16.32 -21.47
N LEU A 219 -14.04 -15.67 -20.31
CA LEU A 219 -15.25 -14.89 -19.97
C LEU A 219 -15.44 -13.65 -20.87
N LEU A 220 -14.35 -13.02 -21.31
CA LEU A 220 -14.40 -11.91 -22.27
C LEU A 220 -14.70 -12.41 -23.70
N VAL A 221 -14.34 -13.66 -24.01
CA VAL A 221 -14.65 -14.31 -25.29
C VAL A 221 -16.09 -14.85 -25.30
N GLU A 222 -16.60 -15.37 -24.19
CA GLU A 222 -18.01 -15.82 -24.03
C GLU A 222 -19.03 -14.67 -23.95
N GLY A 223 -18.58 -13.43 -23.70
CA GLY A 223 -19.40 -12.23 -23.81
C GLY A 223 -19.63 -11.72 -25.24
N ALA A 224 -19.00 -12.32 -26.25
CA ALA A 224 -19.29 -12.02 -27.64
C ALA A 224 -20.54 -12.81 -28.08
N LEU A 225 -21.64 -12.07 -28.27
CA LEU A 225 -22.95 -12.54 -28.73
C LEU A 225 -22.86 -13.66 -29.79
N PRO A 226 -23.78 -14.65 -29.78
CA PRO A 226 -23.82 -15.66 -30.82
C PRO A 226 -24.15 -15.00 -32.16
N VAL A 227 -23.23 -15.16 -33.12
CA VAL A 227 -23.43 -14.73 -34.51
C VAL A 227 -24.67 -15.46 -35.05
N PRO A 228 -25.71 -14.76 -35.54
CA PRO A 228 -26.83 -15.41 -36.20
C PRO A 228 -26.32 -16.12 -37.45
N ARG A 229 -26.52 -17.44 -37.55
CA ARG A 229 -26.36 -18.16 -38.82
C ARG A 229 -27.39 -17.59 -39.80
N LEU A 230 -26.92 -16.84 -40.79
CA LEU A 230 -27.72 -16.53 -41.97
C LEU A 230 -27.96 -17.85 -42.70
N HIS A 231 -29.20 -18.31 -42.64
CA HIS A 231 -29.74 -19.29 -43.58
C HIS A 231 -29.82 -18.57 -44.93
N LEU A 232 -28.89 -18.89 -45.82
CA LEU A 232 -29.01 -18.60 -47.24
C LEU A 232 -29.76 -19.79 -47.85
N ASP A 233 -31.01 -19.53 -48.22
CA ASP A 233 -31.76 -20.37 -49.14
C ASP A 233 -30.94 -20.57 -50.42
N SER A 234 -31.00 -21.78 -50.97
CA SER A 234 -30.58 -22.07 -52.34
C SER A 234 -31.57 -23.06 -52.94
N GLU A 235 -32.33 -22.53 -53.89
CA GLU A 235 -33.08 -23.13 -55.02
C GLU A 235 -33.68 -24.54 -54.91
#